data_AF-K2EV52-F1
#
_entry.id   AF-K2EV52-F1
#
_cell.length_a   1.000
_cell.length_b   1.000
_cell.length_c   1.000
_cell.angle_alpha   90.00
_cell.angle_beta   90.00
_cell.angle_gamma   90.00
#
_symmetry.space_group_name_H-M   'P 1'
#
loop_
_entity.id
_entity.type
_entity.pdbx_description
1 polymer ?
#
loop_
_entity_poly.entity_id
_entity_poly.type
_entity_poly.pdbx_seq_one_letter_code
_entity_poly.pdbx_strand_id
1 'polypeptide(L)'
;MSEILLKYCAGLILMLGMGTTMLVSAETATATDAEDVIVAREILQPKNNQNTPAQNTETAAASQPQIANDMAEGQFQRDLPSLNKPVIDQANILSPAEKQQFSQRILKLYNEGKGQIGVVIVPTTGQEDIFDYSMRVAEAWQLGSAKR
;
A
#
# COMPACT_ATOMS: atom_id res chain seq x y z
N MET A 1 18.38 -63.50 7.70
CA MET A 1 18.18 -62.43 6.70
C MET A 1 16.69 -62.10 6.64
N SER A 2 16.00 -61.82 7.75
CA SER A 2 16.14 -60.68 8.69
C SER A 2 16.11 -59.35 7.94
N GLU A 3 15.04 -58.56 8.20
CA GLU A 3 14.78 -57.14 7.86
C GLU A 3 13.47 -56.87 7.07
N ILE A 4 12.57 -57.85 6.86
CA ILE A 4 11.20 -57.61 6.32
C ILE A 4 10.16 -57.30 7.43
N LEU A 5 10.54 -57.23 8.72
CA LEU A 5 9.55 -57.21 9.82
C LEU A 5 9.93 -56.37 11.07
N LEU A 6 10.64 -55.23 10.96
CA LEU A 6 11.03 -54.49 12.17
C LEU A 6 10.64 -53.01 12.29
N LYS A 7 10.25 -52.27 11.24
CA LYS A 7 9.95 -50.84 11.44
C LYS A 7 8.75 -50.31 10.65
N TYR A 8 7.66 -51.07 10.68
CA TYR A 8 6.30 -50.49 10.62
C TYR A 8 5.89 -49.80 11.95
N CYS A 9 6.84 -49.51 12.85
CA CYS A 9 6.56 -49.08 14.23
C CYS A 9 7.00 -47.64 14.56
N ALA A 10 7.35 -46.80 13.58
CA ALA A 10 7.82 -45.43 13.83
C ALA A 10 7.06 -44.34 13.04
N GLY A 11 5.78 -44.55 12.76
CA GLY A 11 4.91 -43.52 12.17
C GLY A 11 3.41 -43.71 12.41
N LEU A 12 3.03 -44.69 13.23
CA LEU A 12 1.64 -44.98 13.61
C LEU A 12 1.40 -44.67 15.09
N ILE A 13 1.91 -43.54 15.60
CA ILE A 13 1.49 -42.94 16.87
C ILE A 13 1.64 -41.43 16.76
N LEU A 14 0.65 -40.74 16.18
CA LEU A 14 0.20 -39.45 16.69
C LEU A 14 -1.28 -39.27 16.29
N MET A 15 -2.13 -39.96 17.05
CA MET A 15 -3.53 -39.61 17.29
C MET A 15 -3.70 -38.08 17.40
N LEU A 16 -4.61 -37.48 16.64
CA LEU A 16 -5.99 -37.24 17.06
C LEU A 16 -6.09 -36.36 18.32
N GLY A 17 -6.27 -35.06 18.11
CA GLY A 17 -6.78 -34.06 19.04
C GLY A 17 -7.28 -32.87 18.21
N MET A 18 -8.59 -32.62 18.10
CA MET A 18 -9.39 -31.84 19.07
C MET A 18 -8.64 -30.57 19.48
N GLY A 19 -9.12 -29.35 19.26
CA GLY A 19 -10.43 -28.89 18.86
C GLY A 19 -10.37 -27.39 18.63
N THR A 20 -11.42 -26.90 17.99
CA THR A 20 -11.81 -25.49 17.92
C THR A 20 -11.96 -24.89 19.31
N THR A 21 -11.41 -23.68 19.52
CA THR A 21 -12.09 -22.54 20.17
C THR A 21 -11.23 -21.30 20.03
N MET A 22 -11.70 -20.35 19.21
CA MET A 22 -11.34 -18.94 19.36
C MET A 22 -11.99 -18.44 20.66
N LEU A 23 -11.22 -17.78 21.52
CA LEU A 23 -11.78 -16.94 22.58
C LEU A 23 -12.06 -15.57 21.95
N VAL A 24 -13.31 -15.36 21.54
CA VAL A 24 -13.90 -14.05 21.29
C VAL A 24 -14.36 -13.51 22.65
N SER A 25 -13.83 -12.37 23.08
CA SER A 25 -14.43 -11.63 24.19
C SER A 25 -15.46 -10.66 23.61
N ALA A 26 -16.73 -10.94 23.85
CA ALA A 26 -17.81 -9.99 23.68
C ALA A 26 -17.87 -9.14 24.95
N GLU A 27 -17.78 -7.82 24.82
CA GLU A 27 -18.28 -6.92 25.85
C GLU A 27 -19.18 -5.87 25.20
N THR A 28 -20.42 -5.87 25.66
CA THR A 28 -21.58 -5.20 25.12
C THR A 28 -21.57 -3.71 25.48
N ALA A 29 -22.13 -2.91 24.59
CA ALA A 29 -22.31 -1.47 24.66
C ALA A 29 -23.05 -0.97 25.91
N THR A 30 -22.59 0.15 26.46
CA THR A 30 -23.48 1.13 27.10
C THR A 30 -23.86 2.16 26.04
N ALA A 31 -25.13 2.10 25.64
CA ALA A 31 -25.80 3.14 24.88
C ALA A 31 -26.17 4.31 25.79
N THR A 32 -25.92 5.52 25.32
CA THR A 32 -26.72 6.72 25.59
C THR A 32 -27.09 7.22 24.19
N ASP A 33 -28.23 6.76 23.66
CA ASP A 33 -29.52 7.49 23.68
C ASP A 33 -29.35 8.89 23.09
N ALA A 34 -29.64 9.01 21.79
CA ALA A 34 -30.80 9.74 21.25
C ALA A 34 -30.59 11.26 21.36
N GLU A 35 -30.59 12.04 20.30
CA GLU A 35 -31.67 12.14 19.33
C GLU A 35 -31.19 12.61 17.94
N ASP A 36 -31.64 11.86 16.94
CA ASP A 36 -31.62 12.22 15.53
C ASP A 36 -32.89 13.06 15.26
N VAL A 37 -32.73 14.34 14.90
CA VAL A 37 -33.80 15.11 14.25
C VAL A 37 -33.23 15.65 12.94
N ILE A 38 -33.30 14.77 11.97
CA ILE A 38 -33.27 15.03 10.54
C ILE A 38 -34.42 16.00 10.22
N VAL A 39 -34.13 17.28 9.95
CA VAL A 39 -35.11 18.21 9.34
C VAL A 39 -34.47 19.04 8.23
N ALA A 40 -35.11 18.87 7.06
CA ALA A 40 -35.25 19.80 5.93
C ALA A 40 -34.04 20.03 5.01
N ARG A 41 -34.11 19.32 3.89
CA ARG A 41 -33.63 19.78 2.58
C ARG A 41 -34.33 21.09 2.17
N GLU A 42 -33.68 21.76 1.22
CA GLU A 42 -34.27 22.70 0.23
C GLU A 42 -34.29 24.19 0.61
N ILE A 43 -33.20 24.92 0.30
CA ILE A 43 -33.33 26.23 -0.37
C ILE A 43 -32.23 26.33 -1.44
N LEU A 44 -32.65 26.15 -2.68
CA LEU A 44 -31.95 26.61 -3.88
C LEU A 44 -31.95 28.15 -3.91
N GLN A 45 -30.78 28.77 -4.07
CA GLN A 45 -30.65 30.07 -4.74
C GLN A 45 -29.28 30.14 -5.45
N PRO A 46 -29.23 30.58 -6.72
CA PRO A 46 -28.03 30.55 -7.53
C PRO A 46 -27.17 31.78 -7.22
N LYS A 47 -25.92 31.56 -6.81
CA LYS A 47 -24.90 32.60 -6.86
C LYS A 47 -23.66 32.08 -7.59
N ASN A 48 -23.64 32.46 -8.86
CA ASN A 48 -22.51 32.72 -9.73
C ASN A 48 -21.15 32.78 -9.00
N ASN A 49 -20.36 31.71 -9.09
CA ASN A 49 -18.97 31.71 -8.63
C ASN A 49 -18.05 31.93 -9.84
N GLN A 50 -17.75 33.20 -10.07
CA GLN A 50 -16.48 33.61 -10.65
C GLN A 50 -15.34 33.27 -9.67
N ASN A 51 -14.29 32.69 -10.22
CA ASN A 51 -12.97 32.35 -9.67
C ASN A 51 -12.51 33.02 -8.35
N THR A 52 -12.25 32.16 -7.34
CA THR A 52 -11.16 32.17 -6.32
C THR A 52 -11.13 33.30 -5.26
N PRO A 53 -10.65 33.16 -3.99
CA PRO A 53 -10.18 32.01 -3.15
C PRO A 53 -10.85 31.90 -1.74
N ALA A 54 -10.76 30.74 -1.06
CA ALA A 54 -10.68 30.54 0.42
C ALA A 54 -11.07 29.07 0.77
N GLN A 55 -10.14 28.24 1.25
CA GLN A 55 -9.84 28.01 2.68
C GLN A 55 -10.92 27.19 3.42
N ASN A 56 -10.70 25.87 3.48
CA ASN A 56 -11.32 25.02 4.50
C ASN A 56 -10.27 24.76 5.58
N THR A 57 -10.54 25.28 6.78
CA THR A 57 -9.81 24.96 8.01
C THR A 57 -10.42 23.70 8.62
N GLU A 58 -9.64 22.61 8.68
CA GLU A 58 -9.82 21.56 9.68
C GLU A 58 -8.57 21.55 10.57
N THR A 59 -8.80 21.65 11.87
CA THR A 59 -7.78 21.77 12.91
C THR A 59 -7.27 20.40 13.35
N ALA A 60 -5.93 20.30 13.42
CA ALA A 60 -5.07 19.30 14.06
C ALA A 60 -4.71 18.02 13.27
N ALA A 61 -3.61 18.03 12.50
CA ALA A 61 -2.79 16.85 12.18
C ALA A 61 -1.46 17.25 11.50
N ALA A 62 -0.42 16.43 11.66
CA ALA A 62 0.98 16.67 11.27
C ALA A 62 1.20 17.31 9.87
N SER A 63 2.23 18.17 9.78
CA SER A 63 2.69 18.81 8.54
C SER A 63 3.12 17.77 7.50
N GLN A 64 2.19 17.33 6.65
CA GLN A 64 2.50 16.48 5.51
C GLN A 64 3.25 17.31 4.45
N PRO A 65 4.28 16.75 3.79
CA PRO A 65 4.98 17.44 2.73
C PRO A 65 3.99 17.82 1.62
N GLN A 66 3.96 19.10 1.25
CA GLN A 66 3.12 19.61 0.17
C GLN A 66 3.76 19.22 -1.17
N ILE A 67 3.38 18.07 -1.72
CA ILE A 67 3.86 17.59 -3.02
C ILE A 67 3.04 18.24 -4.13
N ALA A 68 3.67 19.06 -4.98
CA ALA A 68 3.00 19.69 -6.11
C ALA A 68 2.72 18.66 -7.22
N ASN A 69 1.51 18.72 -7.79
CA ASN A 69 1.15 17.92 -8.96
C ASN A 69 1.99 18.34 -10.17
N ASP A 70 2.62 17.36 -10.84
CA ASP A 70 3.50 17.56 -11.98
C ASP A 70 2.88 17.13 -13.33
N MET A 71 1.62 16.68 -13.33
CA MET A 71 0.87 16.33 -14.54
C MET A 71 -0.25 17.34 -14.81
N ALA A 72 -0.55 17.56 -16.10
CA ALA A 72 -1.65 18.43 -16.51
C ALA A 72 -3.01 17.79 -16.22
N GLU A 73 -4.01 18.62 -15.92
CA GLU A 73 -5.39 18.17 -15.71
C GLU A 73 -5.90 17.42 -16.96
N GLY A 74 -6.50 16.24 -16.75
CA GLY A 74 -7.00 15.40 -17.83
C GLY A 74 -5.95 14.51 -18.52
N GLN A 75 -4.68 14.53 -18.08
CA GLN A 75 -3.73 13.49 -18.48
C GLN A 75 -4.09 12.15 -17.83
N PHE A 76 -4.40 11.15 -18.68
CA PHE A 76 -4.85 9.84 -18.23
C PHE A 76 -3.74 8.87 -17.87
N GLN A 77 -2.54 9.03 -18.43
CA GLN A 77 -1.49 8.04 -18.27
C GLN A 77 -0.13 8.71 -18.12
N ARG A 78 0.61 8.28 -17.10
CA ARG A 78 1.96 8.75 -16.81
C ARG A 78 3.01 7.90 -17.52
N ASP A 79 4.09 8.55 -17.96
CA ASP A 79 5.27 7.86 -18.45
C ASP A 79 5.91 7.00 -17.36
N LEU A 80 6.40 5.82 -17.76
CA LEU A 80 7.02 4.88 -16.82
C LEU A 80 8.47 5.28 -16.54
N PRO A 81 8.90 5.29 -15.26
CA PRO A 81 10.30 5.50 -14.94
C PRO A 81 11.18 4.31 -15.38
N SER A 82 12.37 4.59 -15.88
CA SER A 82 13.35 3.54 -16.21
C SER A 82 14.01 2.99 -14.95
N LEU A 83 14.04 1.66 -14.78
CA LEU A 83 14.73 0.99 -13.67
C LEU A 83 16.26 1.12 -13.79
N ASN A 84 16.80 2.23 -13.30
CA ASN A 84 18.25 2.49 -13.25
C ASN A 84 18.83 2.37 -11.83
N LYS A 85 17.97 2.39 -10.81
CA LYS A 85 18.30 2.33 -9.38
C LYS A 85 17.15 1.61 -8.64
N PRO A 86 17.41 1.05 -7.45
CA PRO A 86 16.35 0.40 -6.66
C PRO A 86 15.25 1.35 -6.19
N VAL A 87 15.55 2.65 -6.08
CA VAL A 87 14.63 3.69 -5.63
C VAL A 87 14.61 4.81 -6.65
N ILE A 88 13.43 5.10 -7.19
CA ILE A 88 13.16 6.22 -8.08
C ILE A 88 12.13 7.11 -7.39
N ASP A 89 12.56 8.31 -7.02
CA ASP A 89 11.74 9.27 -6.30
C ASP A 89 11.72 10.58 -7.09
N GLN A 90 10.66 10.75 -7.87
CA GLN A 90 10.34 11.94 -8.67
C GLN A 90 9.59 12.99 -7.85
N ALA A 91 8.98 12.59 -6.73
CA ALA A 91 8.28 13.50 -5.82
C ALA A 91 9.23 14.25 -4.88
N ASN A 92 10.51 13.88 -4.85
CA ASN A 92 11.54 14.45 -3.98
C ASN A 92 11.17 14.38 -2.49
N ILE A 93 10.54 13.27 -2.09
CA ILE A 93 10.14 13.04 -0.70
C ILE A 93 11.34 12.61 0.14
N LEU A 94 12.28 11.87 -0.46
CA LEU A 94 13.42 11.31 0.25
C LEU A 94 14.63 12.22 0.11
N SER A 95 15.25 12.57 1.24
CA SER A 95 16.58 13.18 1.23
C SER A 95 17.59 12.25 0.53
N PRO A 96 18.72 12.80 0.04
CA PRO A 96 19.76 11.98 -0.57
C PRO A 96 20.27 10.85 0.33
N ALA A 97 20.38 11.13 1.64
CA ALA A 97 20.82 10.15 2.63
C ALA A 97 19.80 9.02 2.82
N GLU A 98 18.50 9.35 2.94
CA GLU A 98 17.44 8.34 3.07
C GLU A 98 17.33 7.48 1.81
N LYS A 99 17.41 8.09 0.63
CA LYS A 99 17.40 7.40 -0.66
C LYS A 99 18.57 6.41 -0.75
N GLN A 100 19.75 6.81 -0.29
CA GLN A 100 20.92 5.94 -0.23
C GLN A 100 20.75 4.79 0.76
N GLN A 101 20.32 5.08 2.00
CA GLN A 101 20.09 4.05 3.02
C GLN A 101 19.05 3.02 2.56
N PHE A 102 17.96 3.49 1.97
CA PHE A 102 16.90 2.62 1.48
C PHE A 102 17.36 1.77 0.29
N SER A 103 18.10 2.36 -0.65
CA SER A 103 18.72 1.63 -1.76
C SER A 103 19.69 0.55 -1.26
N GLN A 104 20.51 0.85 -0.27
CA GLN A 104 21.45 -0.13 0.32
C GLN A 104 20.71 -1.29 0.98
N ARG A 105 19.61 -1.01 1.69
CA ARG A 105 18.78 -2.05 2.32
C ARG A 105 18.14 -2.96 1.27
N ILE A 106 17.62 -2.40 0.18
CA ILE A 106 17.06 -3.17 -0.94
C ILE A 106 18.14 -4.06 -1.57
N LEU A 107 19.32 -3.51 -1.86
CA LEU A 107 20.43 -4.28 -2.44
C LEU A 107 20.91 -5.40 -1.51
N LYS A 108 20.92 -5.17 -0.19
CA LYS A 108 21.23 -6.21 0.79
C LYS A 108 20.23 -7.37 0.70
N LEU A 109 18.93 -7.09 0.65
CA LEU A 109 17.91 -8.14 0.51
C LEU A 109 18.06 -8.93 -0.80
N TYR A 110 18.38 -8.23 -1.89
CA TYR A 110 18.69 -8.87 -3.16
C TYR A 110 19.89 -9.81 -3.06
N ASN A 111 21.00 -9.35 -2.47
CA ASN A 111 22.22 -10.14 -2.28
C ASN A 111 22.04 -11.33 -1.33
N GLU A 112 21.08 -11.23 -0.41
CA GLU A 112 20.67 -12.33 0.48
C GLU A 112 19.72 -13.34 -0.21
N GLY A 113 19.38 -13.14 -1.49
CA GLY A 113 18.48 -14.02 -2.24
C GLY A 113 17.00 -13.89 -1.84
N LYS A 114 16.62 -12.80 -1.16
CA LYS A 114 15.25 -12.59 -0.64
C LYS A 114 14.28 -11.98 -1.65
N GLY A 115 14.75 -11.70 -2.86
CA GLY A 115 13.96 -11.15 -3.96
C GLY A 115 14.51 -9.84 -4.51
N GLN A 116 13.95 -9.42 -5.65
CA GLN A 116 14.24 -8.14 -6.27
C GLN A 116 13.15 -7.14 -5.91
N ILE A 117 13.55 -5.98 -5.36
CA ILE A 117 12.62 -4.93 -4.93
C ILE A 117 12.96 -3.66 -5.70
N GLY A 118 11.92 -2.96 -6.18
CA GLY A 118 12.03 -1.62 -6.74
C GLY A 118 10.98 -0.72 -6.10
N VAL A 119 11.31 0.55 -5.91
CA VAL A 119 10.39 1.54 -5.33
C VAL A 119 10.29 2.75 -6.24
N VAL A 120 9.04 3.13 -6.54
CA VAL A 120 8.69 4.30 -7.34
C VAL A 120 7.89 5.25 -6.45
N ILE A 121 8.30 6.52 -6.43
CA ILE A 121 7.58 7.61 -5.80
C ILE A 121 7.35 8.68 -6.85
N VAL A 122 6.08 8.94 -7.18
CA VAL A 122 5.65 9.95 -8.13
C VAL A 122 4.68 10.91 -7.46
N PRO A 123 4.64 12.20 -7.86
CA PRO A 123 3.69 13.15 -7.30
C PRO A 123 2.22 12.74 -7.51
N THR A 124 1.92 12.13 -8.65
CA THR A 124 0.59 11.67 -9.04
C THR A 124 0.68 10.57 -10.09
N THR A 125 -0.37 9.77 -10.26
CA THR A 125 -0.58 8.89 -11.42
C THR A 125 -1.47 9.55 -12.48
N GLY A 126 -1.87 10.81 -12.28
CA GLY A 126 -2.86 11.49 -13.12
C GLY A 126 -4.24 10.90 -12.86
N GLN A 127 -4.97 10.55 -13.92
CA GLN A 127 -6.25 9.84 -13.83
C GLN A 127 -6.11 8.31 -13.87
N GLU A 128 -4.89 7.78 -13.98
CA GLU A 128 -4.64 6.34 -13.97
C GLU A 128 -4.82 5.80 -12.55
N ASP A 129 -5.49 4.64 -12.42
CA ASP A 129 -5.55 3.93 -11.16
C ASP A 129 -4.14 3.51 -10.69
N ILE A 130 -3.89 3.61 -9.39
CA ILE A 130 -2.57 3.31 -8.83
C ILE A 130 -2.16 1.85 -9.06
N PHE A 131 -3.11 0.91 -9.07
CA PHE A 131 -2.84 -0.50 -9.33
C PHE A 131 -2.44 -0.71 -10.79
N ASP A 132 -3.17 -0.12 -11.73
CA ASP A 132 -2.87 -0.22 -13.17
C ASP A 132 -1.49 0.38 -13.48
N TYR A 133 -1.20 1.57 -12.94
CA TYR A 133 0.13 2.19 -13.04
C TYR A 133 1.21 1.26 -12.47
N SER A 134 0.99 0.70 -11.28
CA SER A 134 1.96 -0.19 -10.62
C SER A 134 2.20 -1.47 -11.42
N MET A 135 1.17 -2.02 -12.05
CA MET A 135 1.28 -3.21 -12.90
C MET A 135 2.14 -2.91 -14.12
N ARG A 136 1.90 -1.80 -14.81
CA ARG A 136 2.73 -1.38 -15.96
C ARG A 136 4.19 -1.18 -15.56
N VAL A 137 4.45 -0.55 -14.41
CA VAL A 137 5.81 -0.42 -13.87
C VAL A 137 6.45 -1.81 -13.69
N ALA A 138 5.76 -2.74 -13.04
CA ALA A 138 6.26 -4.09 -12.79
C ALA A 138 6.54 -4.86 -14.10
N GLU A 139 5.62 -4.78 -15.06
CA GLU A 139 5.76 -5.39 -16.39
C GLU A 139 6.95 -4.82 -17.17
N ALA A 140 7.11 -3.50 -17.17
CA ALA A 140 8.23 -2.84 -17.83
C ALA A 140 9.57 -3.21 -17.19
N TRP A 141 9.60 -3.40 -15.88
CA TRP A 141 10.83 -3.65 -15.13
C TRP A 141 11.23 -5.13 -15.07
N GLN A 142 10.27 -6.04 -15.22
CA GLN A 142 10.49 -7.49 -15.20
C GLN A 142 11.31 -7.96 -13.98
N LEU A 143 11.09 -7.33 -12.82
CA LEU A 143 11.74 -7.72 -11.57
C LEU A 143 11.37 -9.16 -11.21
N GLY A 144 12.34 -9.94 -10.74
CA GLY A 144 12.14 -11.34 -10.36
C GLY A 144 12.11 -12.33 -11.53
N SER A 145 12.33 -11.88 -12.77
CA SER A 145 12.55 -12.81 -13.88
C SER A 145 13.85 -13.61 -13.65
N ALA A 146 13.77 -14.93 -13.84
CA ALA A 146 14.92 -15.86 -13.72
C ALA A 146 16.05 -15.59 -14.74
N LYS A 147 15.86 -14.60 -15.62
CA LYS A 147 16.75 -14.21 -16.70
C LYS A 147 17.75 -13.14 -16.25
N ARG A 148 18.60 -13.45 -15.26
CA ARG A 148 19.87 -12.74 -15.05
C ARG A 148 20.90 -13.69 -14.46
#